data_AF-A0A7K3GJC5-F1
#
_entry.id   AF-A0A7K3GJC5-F1
#
_cell.length_a   1.000
_cell.length_b   1.000
_cell.length_c   1.000
_cell.angle_alpha   90.00
_cell.angle_beta   90.00
_cell.angle_gamma   90.00
#
_symmetry.space_group_name_H-M   'P 1'
#
loop_
_entity.id
_entity.type
_entity.pdbx_description
1 polymer ?
#
loop_
_entity_poly.entity_id
_entity_poly.type
_entity_poly.pdbx_seq_one_letter_code
_entity_poly.pdbx_strand_id
1 'polypeptide(L)'
;MAGVTQTTARPAPLTLLRTRWRDRSPGLGAGLLGGAVAAVLGLASCAALVTLLWISSPYPDSGPEGTLHIAASLWVLAHGAELVRADTLSGTPAPMGVTPLLLVLLPVWLLHRAARDATDPGDGVGVAVGSGPGAGAGTGFAGEGRLRDAGPPPVSARFAWVGVVAGYLCVAGPVVLYATGGALRPSWWWAALCLPLVAMGAAGAGVWTAFGRPGGPV
;
A
#
# COMPACT_ATOMS: atom_id res chain seq x y z
N MET A 1 16.45 -47.19 -37.13
CA MET A 1 16.78 -46.87 -35.72
C MET A 1 16.89 -45.35 -35.61
N ALA A 2 15.78 -44.63 -35.51
CA ALA A 2 15.77 -43.17 -35.51
C ALA A 2 15.93 -42.65 -34.07
N GLY A 3 16.98 -41.88 -33.82
CA GLY A 3 17.27 -41.27 -32.53
C GLY A 3 16.29 -40.14 -32.23
N VAL A 4 15.58 -40.25 -31.11
CA VAL A 4 14.74 -39.19 -30.56
C VAL A 4 15.63 -38.28 -29.72
N THR A 5 15.96 -37.11 -30.25
CA THR A 5 16.58 -36.01 -29.50
C THR A 5 15.53 -35.40 -28.56
N GLN A 6 15.67 -35.72 -27.27
CA GLN A 6 14.82 -35.19 -26.21
C GLN A 6 15.23 -33.75 -25.91
N THR A 7 14.54 -32.78 -26.52
CA THR A 7 14.75 -31.35 -26.28
C THR A 7 14.06 -30.94 -24.98
N THR A 8 14.79 -30.90 -23.87
CA THR A 8 14.27 -30.35 -22.61
C THR A 8 14.15 -28.84 -22.72
N ALA A 9 12.93 -28.34 -22.89
CA ALA A 9 12.62 -26.91 -22.75
C ALA A 9 12.89 -26.50 -21.29
N ARG A 10 13.98 -25.77 -21.05
CA ARG A 10 14.25 -25.17 -19.75
C ARG A 10 13.18 -24.11 -19.50
N PRO A 11 12.39 -24.18 -18.43
CA PRO A 11 11.51 -23.07 -18.06
C PRO A 11 12.37 -21.81 -17.89
N ALA A 12 11.91 -20.70 -18.49
CA ALA A 12 12.65 -19.45 -18.51
C ALA A 12 13.01 -19.03 -17.07
N PRO A 13 14.26 -18.61 -16.80
CA PRO A 13 14.74 -18.28 -15.45
C PRO A 13 13.91 -17.17 -14.79
N LEU A 14 13.26 -16.32 -15.60
CA LEU A 14 12.36 -15.27 -15.16
C LEU A 14 11.05 -15.82 -14.57
N THR A 15 10.53 -16.92 -15.10
CA THR A 15 9.32 -17.59 -14.58
C THR A 15 9.61 -18.22 -13.23
N LEU A 16 10.78 -18.86 -13.08
CA LEU A 16 11.24 -19.41 -11.80
C LEU A 16 11.56 -18.32 -10.77
N LEU A 17 12.10 -17.18 -11.21
CA LEU A 17 12.32 -16.05 -10.31
C LEU A 17 10.98 -15.45 -9.85
N ARG A 18 10.00 -15.36 -10.76
CA ARG A 18 8.65 -14.83 -10.48
C ARG A 18 7.85 -15.75 -9.55
N THR A 19 7.92 -17.07 -9.71
CA THR A 19 7.30 -18.02 -8.78
C THR A 19 8.01 -17.99 -7.44
N ARG A 20 9.35 -18.00 -7.41
CA ARG A 20 10.13 -17.92 -6.17
C ARG A 20 9.95 -16.60 -5.40
N TRP A 21 9.67 -15.50 -6.09
CA TRP A 21 9.25 -14.22 -5.48
C TRP A 21 7.84 -14.32 -4.87
N ARG A 22 6.92 -14.99 -5.56
CA ARG A 22 5.55 -15.21 -5.09
C ARG A 22 5.51 -16.18 -3.89
N ASP A 23 6.47 -17.08 -3.80
CA ASP A 23 6.60 -18.10 -2.75
C ASP A 23 7.39 -17.63 -1.52
N ARG A 24 8.11 -16.49 -1.57
CA ARG A 24 9.16 -16.21 -0.57
C ARG A 24 8.69 -15.77 0.81
N SER A 25 7.43 -15.43 0.99
CA SER A 25 6.77 -15.33 2.30
C SER A 25 5.36 -14.81 2.04
N PRO A 26 4.30 -15.62 2.23
CA PRO A 26 2.93 -15.24 1.86
C PRO A 26 2.49 -13.89 2.43
N GLY A 27 3.01 -13.49 3.60
CA GLY A 27 2.73 -12.19 4.22
C GLY A 27 3.46 -10.99 3.61
N LEU A 28 4.65 -11.16 3.00
CA LEU A 28 5.43 -10.03 2.47
C LEU A 28 4.88 -9.54 1.12
N GLY A 29 4.51 -10.47 0.24
CA GLY A 29 3.91 -10.13 -1.06
C GLY A 29 2.53 -9.49 -0.91
N ALA A 30 1.70 -10.06 -0.04
CA ALA A 30 0.39 -9.48 0.30
C ALA A 30 0.53 -8.11 0.97
N GLY A 31 1.48 -7.97 1.91
CA GLY A 31 1.81 -6.69 2.54
C GLY A 31 2.25 -5.63 1.53
N LEU A 32 3.21 -5.95 0.65
CA LEU A 32 3.68 -5.05 -0.41
C LEU A 32 2.53 -4.54 -1.29
N LEU A 33 1.67 -5.46 -1.76
CA LEU A 33 0.52 -5.09 -2.58
C LEU A 33 -0.48 -4.23 -1.79
N GLY A 34 -0.78 -4.59 -0.54
CA GLY A 34 -1.68 -3.83 0.33
C GLY A 34 -1.17 -2.40 0.58
N GLY A 35 0.12 -2.25 0.88
CA GLY A 35 0.76 -0.94 1.04
C GLY A 35 0.74 -0.09 -0.22
N ALA A 36 1.03 -0.70 -1.38
CA ALA A 36 0.98 0.00 -2.67
C ALA A 36 -0.45 0.44 -3.04
N VAL A 37 -1.45 -0.44 -2.85
CA VAL A 37 -2.86 -0.13 -3.09
C VAL A 37 -3.33 0.99 -2.17
N ALA A 38 -2.95 0.95 -0.88
CA ALA A 38 -3.27 2.02 0.07
C ALA A 38 -2.69 3.37 -0.36
N ALA A 39 -1.43 3.40 -0.82
CA ALA A 39 -0.79 4.62 -1.32
C ALA A 39 -1.51 5.17 -2.56
N VAL A 40 -1.78 4.32 -3.55
CA VAL A 40 -2.47 4.72 -4.79
C VAL A 40 -3.88 5.21 -4.51
N LEU A 41 -4.65 4.56 -3.64
CA LEU A 41 -5.99 5.00 -3.25
C LEU A 41 -5.97 6.36 -2.55
N GLY A 42 -5.05 6.56 -1.61
CA GLY A 42 -4.88 7.85 -0.93
C GLY A 42 -4.53 8.97 -1.91
N LEU A 43 -3.61 8.71 -2.85
CA LEU A 43 -3.22 9.66 -3.88
C LEU A 43 -4.36 9.96 -4.84
N ALA A 44 -5.07 8.93 -5.32
CA ALA A 44 -6.20 9.06 -6.23
C ALA A 44 -7.35 9.85 -5.59
N SER A 45 -7.60 9.67 -4.29
CA SER A 45 -8.59 10.46 -3.56
C SER A 45 -8.21 11.95 -3.52
N CYS A 46 -6.95 12.28 -3.22
CA CYS A 46 -6.47 13.66 -3.28
C CYS A 46 -6.58 14.24 -4.69
N ALA A 47 -6.15 13.48 -5.71
CA ALA A 47 -6.26 13.90 -7.10
C ALA A 47 -7.71 14.15 -7.52
N ALA A 48 -8.65 13.29 -7.13
CA ALA A 48 -10.06 13.44 -7.43
C ALA A 48 -10.66 14.70 -6.77
N LEU A 49 -10.35 14.96 -5.49
CA LEU A 49 -10.84 16.15 -4.78
C LEU A 49 -10.32 17.45 -5.41
N VAL A 50 -9.02 17.51 -5.71
CA VAL A 50 -8.40 18.70 -6.31
C VAL A 50 -8.91 18.90 -7.74
N THR A 51 -9.05 17.84 -8.52
CA THR A 51 -9.60 17.92 -9.89
C THR A 51 -11.06 18.35 -9.86
N LEU A 52 -11.89 17.82 -8.95
CA LEU A 52 -13.29 18.21 -8.80
C LEU A 52 -13.42 19.69 -8.40
N LEU A 53 -12.57 20.15 -7.48
CA LEU A 53 -12.51 21.56 -7.10
C LEU A 53 -12.10 22.44 -8.29
N TRP A 54 -11.10 22.03 -9.08
CA TRP A 54 -10.68 22.72 -10.29
C TRP A 54 -11.78 22.76 -11.36
N ILE A 55 -12.53 21.68 -11.56
CA ILE A 55 -13.68 21.64 -12.48
C ILE A 55 -14.78 22.63 -12.02
N SER A 56 -15.02 22.70 -10.70
CA SER A 56 -16.05 23.57 -10.12
C SER A 56 -15.65 25.05 -10.11
N SER A 57 -14.36 25.34 -9.98
CA SER A 57 -13.78 26.67 -10.01
C SER A 57 -12.50 26.68 -10.86
N PRO A 58 -12.65 26.69 -12.20
CA PRO A 58 -11.51 26.68 -13.10
C PRO A 58 -10.77 28.01 -12.98
N TYR A 59 -9.55 27.98 -12.48
CA TYR A 59 -8.67 29.14 -12.53
C TYR A 59 -8.10 29.22 -13.96
N PRO A 60 -8.30 30.33 -14.70
CA PRO A 60 -7.91 30.43 -16.11
C PRO A 60 -6.40 30.24 -16.33
N ASP A 61 -5.60 30.40 -15.27
CA ASP A 61 -4.14 30.40 -15.31
C ASP A 61 -3.53 29.04 -14.91
N SER A 62 -4.35 28.09 -14.44
CA SER A 62 -3.89 26.79 -13.93
C SER A 62 -4.27 25.66 -14.88
N GLY A 63 -3.27 25.13 -15.58
CA GLY A 63 -3.42 23.93 -16.41
C GLY A 63 -3.61 22.65 -15.58
N PRO A 64 -4.06 21.54 -16.21
CA PRO A 64 -4.31 20.27 -15.53
C PRO A 64 -3.06 19.70 -14.84
N GLU A 65 -1.87 20.00 -15.35
CA GLU A 65 -0.60 19.62 -14.73
C GLU A 65 -0.37 20.31 -13.37
N GLY A 66 -0.76 21.58 -13.22
CA GLY A 66 -0.66 22.30 -11.96
C GLY A 66 -1.55 21.67 -10.89
N THR A 67 -2.75 21.25 -11.27
CA THR A 67 -3.71 20.52 -10.41
C THR A 67 -3.12 19.20 -9.89
N LEU A 68 -2.43 18.44 -10.75
CA LEU A 68 -1.78 17.18 -10.35
C LEU A 68 -0.62 17.42 -9.38
N HIS A 69 0.19 18.46 -9.61
CA HIS A 69 1.24 18.85 -8.68
C HIS A 69 0.66 19.25 -7.31
N ILE A 70 -0.43 20.03 -7.29
CA ILE A 70 -1.12 20.39 -6.05
C ILE A 70 -1.64 19.14 -5.33
N ALA A 71 -2.25 18.19 -6.04
CA ALA A 71 -2.74 16.94 -5.47
C ALA A 71 -1.61 16.10 -4.86
N ALA A 72 -0.47 15.97 -5.56
CA ALA A 72 0.70 15.27 -5.05
C ALA A 72 1.27 15.95 -3.79
N SER A 73 1.41 17.28 -3.81
CA SER A 73 1.88 18.04 -2.65
C SER A 73 0.93 17.95 -1.46
N LEU A 74 -0.39 17.98 -1.68
CA LEU A 74 -1.39 17.81 -0.61
C LEU A 74 -1.37 16.40 -0.02
N TRP A 75 -1.17 15.37 -0.84
CA TRP A 75 -1.01 14.00 -0.37
C TRP A 75 0.27 13.82 0.47
N VAL A 76 1.36 14.49 0.11
CA VAL A 76 2.59 14.52 0.93
C VAL A 76 2.35 15.30 2.24
N LEU A 77 1.66 16.45 2.19
CA LEU A 77 1.27 17.23 3.38
C LEU A 77 0.38 16.44 4.33
N ALA A 78 -0.47 15.55 3.81
CA ALA A 78 -1.31 14.65 4.61
C ALA A 78 -0.51 13.71 5.52
N HIS A 79 0.80 13.56 5.30
CA HIS A 79 1.69 12.82 6.18
C HIS A 79 2.30 13.69 7.29
N GLY A 80 2.00 14.99 7.33
CA GLY A 80 2.67 15.94 8.22
C GLY A 80 3.98 16.48 7.65
N ALA A 81 4.25 16.25 6.36
CA ALA A 81 5.40 16.86 5.70
C ALA A 81 5.14 18.35 5.45
N GLU A 82 6.03 19.20 5.95
CA GLU A 82 5.91 20.65 5.76
C GLU A 82 6.07 21.00 4.27
N LEU A 83 5.09 21.74 3.73
CA LEU A 83 5.16 22.30 2.39
C LEU A 83 5.71 23.72 2.46
N VAL A 84 6.61 24.03 1.53
CA VAL A 84 7.19 25.36 1.36
C VAL A 84 6.62 25.98 0.09
N ARG A 85 5.99 27.15 0.21
CA ARG A 85 5.60 27.96 -0.95
C ARG A 85 6.82 28.76 -1.41
N ALA A 86 7.34 28.41 -2.59
CA ALA A 86 8.57 29.01 -3.12
C ALA A 86 8.32 30.39 -3.76
N ASP A 87 7.16 30.58 -4.39
CA ASP A 87 6.81 31.82 -5.08
C ASP A 87 5.93 32.70 -4.18
N THR A 88 6.58 33.54 -3.36
CA THR A 88 5.90 34.55 -2.53
C THR A 88 6.21 35.95 -3.04
N LEU A 89 5.27 36.88 -2.87
CA LEU A 89 5.45 38.29 -3.24
C LEU A 89 6.62 38.97 -2.50
N SER A 90 7.06 38.41 -1.38
CA SER A 90 8.21 38.87 -0.60
C SER A 90 9.53 38.17 -0.96
N GLY A 91 9.52 37.15 -1.84
CA GLY A 91 10.69 36.34 -2.19
C GLY A 91 11.20 35.41 -1.08
N THR A 92 10.58 35.43 0.09
CA THR A 92 10.93 34.57 1.23
C THR A 92 10.06 33.31 1.22
N PRO A 93 10.65 32.10 1.25
CA PRO A 93 9.87 30.86 1.29
C PRO A 93 8.93 30.85 2.51
N ALA A 94 7.62 30.71 2.27
CA ALA A 94 6.63 30.69 3.35
C ALA A 94 6.24 29.24 3.69
N PRO A 95 6.50 28.78 4.93
CA PRO A 95 6.10 27.45 5.37
C PRO A 95 4.59 27.38 5.61
N MET A 96 3.93 26.38 5.04
CA MET A 96 2.51 26.07 5.28
C MET A 96 2.44 25.02 6.41
N GLY A 97 2.50 25.49 7.66
CA GLY A 97 2.61 24.64 8.86
C GLY A 97 1.31 24.02 9.40
N VAL A 98 0.17 24.21 8.72
CA VAL A 98 -1.10 23.60 9.16
C VAL A 98 -1.31 22.25 8.49
N THR A 99 -1.16 21.18 9.25
CA THR A 99 -1.48 19.83 8.80
C THR A 99 -3.00 19.63 8.78
N PRO A 100 -3.63 19.41 7.62
CA PRO A 100 -5.07 19.16 7.55
C PRO A 100 -5.37 17.78 8.15
N LEU A 101 -5.80 17.74 9.42
CA LEU A 101 -6.04 16.51 10.18
C LEU A 101 -6.99 15.53 9.45
N LEU A 102 -7.97 16.04 8.70
CA LEU A 102 -8.88 15.20 7.90
C LEU A 102 -8.15 14.44 6.78
N LEU A 103 -7.14 15.05 6.16
CA LEU A 103 -6.34 14.37 5.14
C LEU A 103 -5.37 13.37 5.75
N VAL A 104 -4.92 13.56 7.00
CA VAL A 104 -4.07 12.60 7.73
C VAL A 104 -4.82 11.30 8.05
N LEU A 105 -6.12 11.42 8.36
CA LEU A 105 -6.93 10.28 8.77
C LEU A 105 -7.04 9.21 7.67
N LEU A 106 -7.15 9.64 6.40
CA LEU A 106 -7.30 8.74 5.25
C LEU A 106 -6.09 7.79 5.03
N PRO A 107 -4.84 8.27 4.86
CA PRO A 107 -3.67 7.41 4.69
C PRO A 107 -3.42 6.56 5.94
N VAL A 108 -3.58 7.11 7.15
CA VAL A 108 -3.44 6.35 8.40
C VAL A 108 -4.44 5.19 8.46
N TRP A 109 -5.70 5.44 8.12
CA TRP A 109 -6.73 4.41 8.12
C TRP A 109 -6.48 3.33 7.05
N LEU A 110 -6.08 3.72 5.84
CA LEU A 110 -5.76 2.78 4.77
C LEU A 110 -4.53 1.90 5.09
N LEU A 111 -3.48 2.47 5.69
CA LEU A 111 -2.29 1.74 6.15
C LEU A 111 -2.63 0.78 7.30
N HIS A 112 -3.43 1.24 8.27
CA HIS A 112 -3.92 0.40 9.35
C HIS A 112 -4.73 -0.78 8.81
N ARG A 113 -5.65 -0.53 7.88
CA ARG A 113 -6.46 -1.57 7.23
C ARG A 113 -5.62 -2.54 6.41
N ALA A 114 -4.71 -2.04 5.57
CA ALA A 114 -3.82 -2.90 4.78
C ALA A 114 -2.96 -3.81 5.65
N ALA A 115 -2.47 -3.31 6.79
CA ALA A 115 -1.73 -4.09 7.77
C ALA A 115 -2.58 -5.13 8.48
N ARG A 116 -3.84 -4.80 8.84
CA ARG A 116 -4.83 -5.76 9.35
C ARG A 116 -5.10 -6.88 8.34
N ASP A 117 -5.44 -6.51 7.10
CA ASP A 117 -5.79 -7.46 6.04
C ASP A 117 -4.60 -8.38 5.67
N ALA A 118 -3.36 -7.86 5.72
CA ALA A 118 -2.15 -8.65 5.45
C ALA A 118 -1.79 -9.66 6.57
N THR A 119 -2.39 -9.50 7.74
CA THR A 119 -2.20 -10.42 8.89
C THR A 119 -3.32 -11.45 9.03
N ASP A 120 -4.42 -11.28 8.30
CA ASP A 120 -5.52 -12.24 8.29
C ASP A 120 -5.07 -13.48 7.50
N PRO A 121 -4.99 -14.67 8.12
CA PRO A 121 -4.63 -15.90 7.42
C PRO A 121 -5.79 -16.26 6.50
N GLY A 122 -5.82 -15.67 5.30
CA GLY A 122 -6.98 -15.63 4.42
C GLY A 122 -7.80 -16.92 4.41
N ASP A 123 -9.05 -16.82 4.86
CA ASP A 123 -10.08 -17.76 4.47
C ASP A 123 -10.10 -17.74 2.94
N GLY A 124 -9.77 -18.86 2.32
CA GLY A 124 -9.43 -19.00 0.91
C GLY A 124 -10.55 -18.68 -0.09
N VAL A 125 -11.14 -17.48 -0.03
CA VAL A 125 -12.02 -16.91 -1.05
C VAL A 125 -11.16 -16.16 -2.06
N GLY A 126 -10.22 -16.89 -2.66
CA GLY A 126 -9.69 -16.48 -3.95
C GLY A 126 -10.88 -16.32 -4.89
N VAL A 127 -11.08 -15.11 -5.42
CA VAL A 127 -11.96 -14.89 -6.57
C VAL A 127 -11.48 -15.87 -7.65
N ALA A 128 -12.21 -16.98 -7.79
CA ALA A 128 -11.96 -18.00 -8.78
C ALA A 128 -12.31 -17.43 -10.16
N VAL A 129 -11.40 -16.63 -10.71
CA VAL A 129 -11.38 -16.38 -12.15
C VAL A 129 -10.81 -17.65 -12.80
N GLY A 130 -11.74 -18.55 -13.12
CA GLY A 130 -11.64 -19.56 -14.19
C GLY A 130 -10.48 -20.55 -14.13
N SER A 131 -10.77 -21.78 -13.70
CA SER A 131 -10.11 -22.99 -14.21
C SER A 131 -10.97 -24.24 -13.93
N GLY A 132 -11.81 -24.61 -14.92
CA GLY A 132 -12.25 -25.99 -15.25
C GLY A 132 -13.09 -26.79 -14.23
N PRO A 133 -14.02 -27.66 -14.70
CA PRO A 133 -14.86 -28.47 -13.81
C PRO A 133 -14.08 -29.68 -13.26
N GLY A 134 -13.78 -29.65 -11.96
CA GLY A 134 -13.29 -30.79 -11.19
C GLY A 134 -14.43 -31.40 -10.35
N ALA A 135 -14.77 -32.64 -10.66
CA ALA A 135 -15.90 -33.39 -10.12
C ALA A 135 -15.82 -33.68 -8.60
N GLY A 136 -17.00 -33.75 -7.96
CA GLY A 136 -17.19 -34.51 -6.72
C GLY A 136 -17.88 -33.75 -5.59
N ALA A 137 -19.16 -33.44 -5.74
CA ALA A 137 -20.02 -33.09 -4.60
C ALA A 137 -20.40 -34.37 -3.84
N GLY A 138 -19.90 -34.51 -2.61
CA GLY A 138 -20.32 -35.52 -1.66
C GLY A 138 -20.63 -34.85 -0.32
N THR A 139 -21.91 -34.66 -0.03
CA THR A 139 -22.44 -34.22 1.27
C THR A 139 -22.44 -35.38 2.25
N GLY A 140 -21.83 -35.19 3.42
CA GLY A 140 -21.93 -36.10 4.56
C GLY A 140 -21.51 -35.41 5.86
N PHE A 141 -22.48 -35.17 6.74
CA PHE A 141 -22.32 -34.58 8.07
C PHE A 141 -21.72 -35.57 9.08
N ALA A 142 -21.07 -35.00 10.11
CA ALA A 142 -20.74 -35.54 11.43
C ALA A 142 -19.52 -36.49 11.54
N GLY A 143 -18.50 -36.00 12.26
CA GLY A 143 -17.29 -36.73 12.65
C GLY A 143 -16.28 -35.76 13.26
N GLU A 144 -16.06 -35.89 14.56
CA GLU A 144 -15.46 -34.93 15.48
C GLU A 144 -14.02 -34.48 15.21
N GLY A 145 -13.70 -33.35 15.84
CA GLY A 145 -12.45 -32.63 15.77
C GLY A 145 -11.21 -33.42 16.14
N ARG A 146 -10.19 -33.32 15.28
CA ARG A 146 -8.77 -33.25 15.70
C ARG A 146 -7.81 -32.71 14.63
N LEU A 147 -8.28 -32.22 13.47
CA LEU A 147 -7.41 -31.68 12.41
C LEU A 147 -7.80 -30.25 11.96
N ARG A 148 -8.27 -29.41 12.90
CA ARG A 148 -8.46 -27.96 12.66
C ARG A 148 -7.38 -27.07 13.27
N ASP A 149 -6.40 -27.65 13.96
CA ASP A 149 -5.33 -26.88 14.63
C ASP A 149 -4.05 -26.70 13.80
N ALA A 150 -4.11 -27.02 12.51
CA ALA A 150 -3.06 -26.66 11.56
C ALA A 150 -3.64 -25.74 10.48
N GLY A 151 -4.19 -24.60 10.90
CA GLY A 151 -4.24 -23.44 10.01
C GLY A 151 -2.83 -23.19 9.44
N PRO A 152 -2.71 -22.64 8.21
CA PRO A 152 -1.42 -22.23 7.67
C PRO A 152 -0.64 -21.45 8.75
N PRO A 153 0.69 -21.65 8.90
CA PRO A 153 1.44 -21.01 9.97
C PRO A 153 1.14 -19.50 9.95
N PRO A 154 0.89 -18.88 11.12
CA PRO A 154 0.56 -17.47 11.19
C PRO A 154 1.63 -16.71 10.41
N VAL A 155 1.21 -16.00 9.36
CA VAL A 155 2.10 -15.13 8.59
C VAL A 155 2.86 -14.27 9.57
N SER A 156 4.20 -14.29 9.51
CA SER A 156 4.96 -13.60 10.53
C SER A 156 4.61 -12.11 10.47
N ALA A 157 4.09 -11.57 11.57
CA ALA A 157 3.69 -10.17 11.73
C ALA A 157 4.73 -9.19 11.17
N ARG A 158 6.02 -9.49 11.40
CA ARG A 158 7.16 -8.73 10.89
C ARG A 158 7.20 -8.63 9.36
N PHE A 159 6.96 -9.72 8.64
CA PHE A 159 7.05 -9.73 7.17
C PHE A 159 5.83 -9.07 6.54
N ALA A 160 4.65 -9.19 7.16
CA ALA A 160 3.46 -8.44 6.76
C ALA A 160 3.67 -6.93 6.96
N TRP A 161 4.14 -6.51 8.14
CA TRP A 161 4.43 -5.10 8.45
C TRP A 161 5.51 -4.51 7.53
N VAL A 162 6.66 -5.19 7.35
CA VAL A 162 7.73 -4.74 6.44
C VAL A 162 7.20 -4.66 5.00
N GLY A 163 6.40 -5.63 4.57
CA GLY A 163 5.77 -5.61 3.25
C GLY A 163 4.91 -4.37 3.04
N VAL A 164 3.98 -4.08 3.96
CA VAL A 164 3.09 -2.91 3.86
C VAL A 164 3.87 -1.61 3.83
N VAL A 165 4.82 -1.42 4.74
CA VAL A 165 5.64 -0.20 4.81
C VAL A 165 6.46 -0.04 3.52
N ALA A 166 7.13 -1.09 3.06
CA ALA A 166 7.92 -1.04 1.83
C ALA A 166 7.07 -0.76 0.59
N GLY A 167 5.88 -1.38 0.48
CA GLY A 167 4.97 -1.17 -0.63
C GLY A 167 4.46 0.27 -0.70
N TYR A 168 4.14 0.84 0.45
CA TYR A 168 3.74 2.24 0.58
C TYR A 168 4.86 3.20 0.15
N LEU A 169 6.07 2.99 0.68
CA LEU A 169 7.23 3.86 0.43
C LEU A 169 7.71 3.81 -1.03
N CYS A 170 7.60 2.65 -1.69
CA CYS A 170 7.89 2.52 -3.12
C CYS A 170 7.01 3.42 -4.00
N VAL A 171 5.77 3.66 -3.60
CA VAL A 171 4.86 4.60 -4.30
C VAL A 171 5.13 6.04 -3.86
N ALA A 172 5.37 6.25 -2.57
CA ALA A 172 5.57 7.59 -2.02
C ALA A 172 6.82 8.31 -2.57
N GLY A 173 7.93 7.59 -2.76
CA GLY A 173 9.18 8.17 -3.28
C GLY A 173 9.01 8.91 -4.61
N PRO A 174 8.51 8.25 -5.67
CA PRO A 174 8.21 8.88 -6.95
C PRO A 174 7.23 10.06 -6.84
N VAL A 175 6.24 9.98 -5.96
CA VAL A 175 5.25 11.06 -5.78
C VAL A 175 5.89 12.29 -5.12
N VAL A 176 6.76 12.10 -4.13
CA VAL A 176 7.54 13.21 -3.53
C VAL A 176 8.40 13.86 -4.60
N LEU A 177 9.09 13.08 -5.43
CA LEU A 177 9.89 13.60 -6.55
C LEU A 177 9.02 14.40 -7.52
N TYR A 178 7.87 13.87 -7.91
CA TYR A 178 6.92 14.57 -8.79
C TYR A 178 6.45 15.90 -8.17
N ALA A 179 6.09 15.90 -6.88
CA ALA A 179 5.64 17.10 -6.18
C ALA A 179 6.71 18.21 -6.11
N THR A 180 8.00 17.89 -6.20
CA THR A 180 9.06 18.92 -6.23
C THR A 180 9.05 19.80 -7.49
N GLY A 181 8.40 19.34 -8.58
CA GLY A 181 8.22 20.12 -9.80
C GLY A 181 7.16 21.22 -9.71
N GLY A 182 6.31 21.19 -8.66
CA GLY A 182 5.21 22.12 -8.48
C GLY A 182 5.55 23.38 -7.70
N ALA A 183 4.64 24.36 -7.73
CA ALA A 183 4.75 25.61 -6.95
C ALA A 183 4.74 25.40 -5.43
N LEU A 184 4.14 24.28 -4.96
CA LEU A 184 4.13 23.85 -3.57
C LEU A 184 5.15 22.71 -3.38
N ARG A 185 6.35 23.04 -2.92
CA ARG A 185 7.44 22.07 -2.82
C ARG A 185 7.45 21.42 -1.43
N PRO A 186 7.45 20.08 -1.34
CA PRO A 186 7.66 19.42 -0.07
C PRO A 186 9.10 19.62 0.42
N SER A 187 9.25 19.89 1.71
CA SER A 187 10.58 19.90 2.33
C SER A 187 11.13 18.48 2.40
N TRP A 188 12.33 18.27 1.84
CA TRP A 188 12.92 16.94 1.69
C TRP A 188 13.15 16.24 3.04
N TRP A 189 13.59 16.99 4.04
CA TRP A 189 13.87 16.46 5.38
C TRP A 189 12.59 15.98 6.09
N TRP A 190 11.53 16.79 6.10
CA TRP A 190 10.27 16.39 6.72
C TRP A 190 9.56 15.30 5.92
N ALA A 191 9.60 15.34 4.58
CA ALA A 191 9.06 14.24 3.78
C ALA A 191 9.78 12.93 4.10
N ALA A 192 11.11 12.94 4.19
CA ALA A 192 11.91 11.77 4.52
C ALA A 192 11.67 11.25 5.95
N LEU A 193 11.22 12.09 6.89
CA LEU A 193 10.91 11.68 8.27
C LEU A 193 9.44 11.28 8.45
N CYS A 194 8.51 12.13 8.03
CA CYS A 194 7.08 11.96 8.30
C CYS A 194 6.48 10.79 7.53
N LEU A 195 6.84 10.59 6.26
CA LEU A 195 6.33 9.48 5.44
C LEU A 195 6.63 8.11 6.07
N PRO A 196 7.88 7.76 6.39
CA PRO A 196 8.16 6.47 7.03
C PRO A 196 7.60 6.39 8.46
N LEU A 197 7.64 7.46 9.25
CA LEU A 197 7.09 7.43 10.61
C LEU A 197 5.59 7.13 10.64
N VAL A 198 4.82 7.83 9.80
CA VAL A 198 3.37 7.61 9.68
C VAL A 198 3.08 6.21 9.13
N ALA A 199 3.80 5.77 8.10
CA ALA A 199 3.62 4.44 7.53
C ALA A 199 3.93 3.33 8.55
N MET A 200 5.06 3.43 9.26
CA MET A 200 5.48 2.48 10.29
C MET A 200 4.50 2.44 11.47
N GLY A 201 4.06 3.61 11.95
CA GLY A 201 3.14 3.73 13.08
C GLY A 201 1.74 3.19 12.76
N ALA A 202 1.16 3.59 11.63
CA ALA A 202 -0.16 3.15 11.20
C ALA A 202 -0.19 1.65 10.89
N ALA A 203 0.81 1.13 10.16
CA ALA A 203 0.92 -0.29 9.89
C ALA A 203 1.18 -1.09 11.18
N GLY A 204 2.01 -0.57 12.09
CA GLY A 204 2.29 -1.21 13.38
C GLY A 204 1.05 -1.32 14.26
N ALA A 205 0.22 -0.26 14.31
CA ALA A 205 -1.06 -0.28 14.99
C ALA A 205 -2.04 -1.28 14.38
N GLY A 206 -2.09 -1.39 13.05
CA GLY A 206 -2.91 -2.39 12.34
C GLY A 206 -2.53 -3.82 12.72
N VAL A 207 -1.24 -4.14 12.66
CA VAL A 207 -0.71 -5.46 13.06
C VAL A 207 -0.96 -5.74 14.53
N TRP A 208 -0.69 -4.78 15.43
CA TRP A 208 -0.87 -4.96 16.88
C TRP A 208 -2.32 -5.30 17.24
N THR A 209 -3.27 -4.64 16.59
CA THR A 209 -4.69 -4.87 16.85
C THR A 209 -5.22 -6.18 16.24
N ALA A 210 -4.48 -6.81 15.30
CA ALA A 210 -4.77 -8.14 14.77
C ALA A 210 -4.27 -9.27 15.71
N PHE A 211 -3.08 -9.11 16.29
CA PHE A 211 -2.46 -10.13 17.14
C PHE A 211 -2.91 -10.09 18.61
N GLY A 212 -3.67 -9.08 19.03
CA GLY A 212 -4.17 -8.94 20.40
C GLY A 212 -3.11 -8.41 21.38
N ARG A 213 -3.59 -7.74 22.45
CA ARG A 213 -2.75 -7.19 23.53
C ARG A 213 -2.04 -8.34 24.28
N PRO A 214 -0.71 -8.29 24.51
CA PRO A 214 0.02 -9.28 25.31
C PRO A 214 -0.21 -9.07 26.83
N GLY A 215 -1.47 -9.05 27.27
CA GLY A 215 -1.84 -8.76 28.65
C GLY A 215 -3.33 -8.87 28.92
N GLY A 216 -3.96 -9.98 28.52
CA GLY A 216 -5.31 -10.32 29.01
C GLY A 216 -5.29 -10.44 30.54
N PRO A 217 -6.38 -10.06 31.24
CA PRO A 217 -6.40 -10.06 32.70
C PRO A 217 -6.21 -11.48 33.24
N VAL A 218 -5.29 -11.60 34.19
CA VAL A 218 -5.08 -12.79 35.04
C VAL A 218 -6.19 -12.93 36.08
#